data_AF-A0AA40WEW2-F1
#
_entry.id   AF-A0AA40WEW2-F1
#
_cell.length_a   1.000
_cell.length_b   1.000
_cell.length_c   1.000
_cell.angle_alpha   90.00
_cell.angle_beta   90.00
_cell.angle_gamma   90.00
#
_symmetry.space_group_name_H-M   'P 1'
#
loop_
_entity.id
_entity.type
_entity.pdbx_description
1 polymer ?
#
loop_
_entity_poly.entity_id
_entity_poly.type
_entity_poly.pdbx_seq_one_letter_code
_entity_poly.pdbx_strand_id
1 'polypeptide(L)' 'MNTLTTTSVVLPAPRPAINQGIDINNEMVLNHTAIYENCLAQVTQENTVENALMLLDPYGTAPLSAYAGVWSLEP' A
#
# COMPACT_ATOMS: atom_id res chain seq x y z
N MET A 1 -19.01 -4.54 37.56
CA MET A 1 -17.77 -4.68 36.75
C MET A 1 -18.14 -5.50 35.53
N ASN A 2 -18.12 -4.93 34.33
CA ASN A 2 -18.30 -5.70 33.10
C ASN A 2 -16.91 -6.16 32.66
N THR A 3 -16.65 -7.47 32.78
CA THR A 3 -15.43 -8.08 32.27
C THR A 3 -15.58 -8.23 30.75
N LEU A 4 -14.98 -7.30 30.00
CA LEU A 4 -14.77 -7.44 28.56
C LEU A 4 -13.82 -8.64 28.36
N THR A 5 -14.37 -9.77 27.91
CA THR A 5 -13.57 -10.91 27.48
C THR A 5 -12.89 -10.55 26.16
N THR A 6 -11.58 -10.33 26.19
CA THR A 6 -10.77 -10.08 24.99
C THR A 6 -10.68 -11.37 24.18
N THR A 7 -11.55 -11.53 23.19
CA THR A 7 -11.46 -12.64 22.25
C THR A 7 -10.30 -12.38 21.30
N SER A 8 -9.20 -13.13 21.43
CA SER A 8 -8.11 -13.08 20.46
C SER A 8 -8.61 -13.63 19.12
N VAL A 9 -8.86 -12.73 18.17
CA VAL A 9 -9.19 -13.11 16.80
C VAL A 9 -7.88 -13.45 16.10
N VAL A 10 -7.67 -14.73 15.81
CA VAL A 10 -6.57 -15.16 14.93
C VAL A 10 -6.95 -14.78 13.51
N LEU A 11 -6.37 -13.69 13.01
CA LEU A 11 -6.51 -13.32 11.61
C LEU A 11 -5.79 -14.36 10.73
N PRO A 12 -6.39 -14.78 9.60
CA PRO A 12 -5.69 -15.64 8.66
C PRO A 12 -4.45 -14.92 8.11
N ALA A 13 -3.42 -15.69 7.78
CA ALA A 13 -2.26 -15.15 7.11
C ALA A 13 -2.69 -14.41 5.82
N PRO A 14 -2.08 -13.25 5.50
CA PRO A 14 -2.31 -12.58 4.22
C PRO A 14 -2.08 -13.52 3.05
N ARG A 15 -2.87 -13.35 1.98
CA ARG A 15 -2.62 -14.11 0.74
C ARG A 15 -1.25 -13.72 0.16
N PRO A 16 -0.50 -14.67 -0.42
CA PRO A 16 0.71 -14.34 -1.16
C PRO A 16 0.41 -13.35 -2.28
N ALA A 17 1.35 -12.45 -2.53
CA ALA A 17 1.27 -11.55 -3.67
C ALA A 17 1.29 -12.36 -4.99
N ILE A 18 0.43 -11.97 -5.93
CA ILE A 18 0.32 -12.62 -7.24
C ILE A 18 1.12 -11.80 -8.24
N ASN A 19 2.14 -12.42 -8.86
CA ASN A 19 2.84 -11.82 -9.98
C ASN A 19 1.89 -11.70 -11.19
N GLN A 20 1.66 -10.47 -11.64
CA GLN A 20 0.76 -10.19 -12.75
C GLN A 20 1.38 -10.46 -14.13
N GLY A 21 2.67 -10.81 -14.19
CA GLY A 21 3.39 -11.06 -15.44
C GLY A 21 3.63 -9.80 -16.27
N ILE A 22 3.62 -8.62 -15.63
CA ILE A 22 3.86 -7.35 -16.30
C ILE A 22 5.35 -7.23 -16.65
N ASP A 23 5.64 -6.92 -17.91
CA ASP A 23 6.99 -6.61 -18.36
C ASP A 23 7.39 -5.21 -17.88
N ILE A 24 8.32 -5.17 -16.92
CA ILE A 24 8.84 -3.93 -16.33
C ILE A 24 9.71 -3.10 -17.29
N ASN A 25 10.16 -3.69 -18.40
CA ASN A 25 10.95 -2.98 -19.42
C ASN A 25 10.06 -2.43 -20.54
N ASN A 26 8.76 -2.69 -20.52
CA ASN A 26 7.83 -2.17 -21.49
C ASN A 26 7.77 -0.63 -21.39
N GLU A 27 7.89 0.07 -22.52
CA GLU A 27 7.91 1.54 -22.55
C GLU A 27 6.66 2.18 -21.93
N MET A 28 5.48 1.57 -22.10
CA MET A 28 4.25 2.05 -21.49
C MET A 28 4.32 1.96 -19.96
N VAL A 29 4.84 0.84 -19.45
CA VAL A 29 4.99 0.58 -18.01
C VAL A 29 5.97 1.58 -17.43
N LEU A 30 7.15 1.77 -18.03
CA LEU A 30 8.14 2.75 -17.59
C LEU A 30 7.58 4.17 -17.54
N ASN A 31 6.87 4.59 -18.59
CA ASN A 31 6.26 5.93 -18.64
C ASN A 31 5.20 6.12 -17.56
N HIS A 32 4.36 5.11 -17.31
CA HIS A 32 3.34 5.19 -16.25
C HIS A 32 3.96 5.15 -14.85
N THR A 33 4.99 4.33 -14.64
CA THR A 33 5.73 4.30 -13.37
C THR A 33 6.29 5.68 -13.04
N ALA A 34 6.92 6.37 -13.99
CA ALA A 34 7.45 7.72 -13.77
C ALA A 34 6.35 8.75 -13.42
N ILE A 35 5.18 8.65 -14.06
CA ILE A 35 4.03 9.51 -13.74
C ILE A 35 3.55 9.25 -12.31
N TYR A 36 3.40 7.98 -11.93
CA TYR A 36 2.95 7.60 -10.59
C TYR A 36 3.95 7.97 -9.51
N GLU A 37 5.25 7.80 -9.76
CA GLU A 37 6.30 8.21 -8.81
C GLU A 37 6.22 9.72 -8.53
N ASN A 38 6.04 10.53 -9.57
CA ASN A 38 5.92 11.98 -9.43
C ASN A 38 4.62 12.37 -8.69
N CYS A 39 3.48 11.81 -9.08
CA CYS A 39 2.22 12.06 -8.39
C CYS A 39 2.27 11.63 -6.92
N LEU A 40 2.82 10.46 -6.61
CA LEU A 40 2.88 9.96 -5.24
C LEU A 40 3.82 10.80 -4.38
N ALA A 41 4.94 11.28 -4.94
CA ALA A 41 5.83 12.21 -4.25
C ALA A 41 5.12 13.52 -3.89
N GLN A 42 4.32 14.08 -4.82
CA GLN A 42 3.52 15.28 -4.56
C GLN A 42 2.47 15.03 -3.46
N VAL A 43 1.69 13.95 -3.58
CA VAL A 43 0.68 13.61 -2.56
C VAL A 43 1.33 13.39 -1.20
N THR A 44 2.47 12.70 -1.15
CA THR A 44 3.22 12.47 0.10
C THR A 44 3.71 13.77 0.72
N GLN A 45 4.17 14.73 -0.10
CA GLN A 45 4.61 16.04 0.36
C GLN A 45 3.45 16.90 0.89
N GLU A 46 2.29 16.84 0.26
CA GLU A 46 1.10 17.62 0.64
C GLU A 46 0.27 16.95 1.75
N ASN A 47 0.53 15.68 2.04
CA ASN A 47 -0.24 14.91 3.01
C ASN A 47 -0.04 15.45 4.44
N THR A 48 -1.15 15.77 5.10
CA THR A 48 -1.19 16.24 6.49
C THR A 48 -1.59 15.17 7.49
N VAL A 49 -1.86 13.95 7.03
CA VAL A 49 -2.24 12.80 7.87
C VAL A 49 -0.98 12.12 8.41
N GLU A 50 -0.74 12.20 9.72
CA GLU A 50 0.49 11.70 10.39
C GLU A 50 0.65 10.17 10.32
N ASN A 51 -0.45 9.44 10.21
CA ASN A 51 -0.56 7.98 10.25
C ASN A 51 -0.93 7.39 8.89
N ALA A 52 -0.39 7.97 7.82
CA ALA A 52 -0.61 7.54 6.45
C ALA A 52 0.70 7.13 5.77
N LEU A 53 0.61 6.09 4.95
CA LEU A 53 1.70 5.57 4.15
C LEU A 53 1.22 5.42 2.71
N MET A 54 1.99 5.94 1.77
CA MET A 54 1.74 5.77 0.35
C MET A 54 2.95 5.12 -0.32
N LEU A 55 2.75 4.04 -1.06
CA LEU A 55 3.79 3.26 -1.71
C LEU A 55 3.35 2.82 -3.11
N LEU A 56 4.27 2.81 -4.07
CA LEU A 56 4.08 2.10 -5.33
C LEU A 56 4.59 0.67 -5.19
N ASP A 57 3.92 -0.25 -5.89
CA ASP A 57 4.27 -1.67 -5.98
C ASP A 57 4.74 -2.27 -4.64
N PRO A 58 3.89 -2.23 -3.59
CA PRO A 58 4.30 -2.60 -2.22
C PRO A 58 4.78 -4.05 -2.08
N TYR A 59 4.51 -4.90 -3.07
CA TYR A 59 4.86 -6.31 -3.07
C TYR A 59 5.79 -6.74 -4.23
N GLY A 60 6.20 -5.82 -5.12
CA GLY A 60 7.08 -6.12 -6.24
C GLY A 60 6.44 -6.99 -7.35
N THR A 61 5.12 -7.08 -7.39
CA THR A 61 4.37 -7.99 -8.28
C THR A 61 3.45 -7.28 -9.25
N ALA A 62 3.23 -5.97 -9.04
CA ALA A 62 2.30 -5.14 -9.77
C ALA A 62 2.88 -3.71 -9.89
N PRO A 63 3.82 -3.47 -10.83
CA PRO A 63 4.57 -2.21 -10.95
C PRO A 63 3.69 -0.96 -11.17
N LEU A 64 2.45 -1.14 -11.62
CA LEU A 64 1.48 -0.05 -11.84
C LEU A 64 0.44 0.08 -10.71
N SER A 65 0.67 -0.57 -9.57
CA SER A 65 -0.19 -0.47 -8.40
C SER A 65 0.31 0.59 -7.43
N ALA A 66 -0.63 1.30 -6.80
CA ALA A 66 -0.37 2.20 -5.68
C ALA A 66 -1.14 1.71 -4.46
N TYR A 67 -0.53 1.81 -3.30
CA TYR A 67 -1.12 1.51 -2.01
C TYR A 67 -1.14 2.77 -1.15
N ALA A 68 -2.31 3.07 -0.59
CA ALA A 68 -2.49 4.09 0.43
C ALA A 68 -3.07 3.42 1.68
N GLY A 69 -2.28 3.39 2.75
CA GLY A 69 -2.67 2.85 4.04
C GLY A 69 -2.80 3.96 5.07
N VAL A 70 -3.82 3.87 5.93
CA VAL A 70 -3.99 4.72 7.11
C VAL A 70 -4.28 3.80 8.29
N TRP A 71 -3.65 4.02 9.44
CA TRP A 71 -3.84 3.17 10.63
C TRP A 71 -4.23 3.99 11.84
N SER A 72 -5.17 3.52 12.66
CA SER A 72 -5.52 4.22 13.90
C SER A 72 -4.29 4.32 14.83
N LEU A 73 -4.11 5.48 15.46
CA LEU A 73 -3.17 5.65 16.56
C LEU A 73 -3.79 5.27 17.92
N GLU A 74 -5.11 5.03 17.95
CA GLU A 74 -5.79 4.59 19.16
C GLU A 74 -5.49 3.10 19.44
N PRO A 75 -5.07 2.74 20.68
CA PRO A 75 -4.77 1.37 21.07
C PRO A 75 -6.00 0.44 21.15
#